data_AF-A0A947SP35-F1
#
_entry.id   AF-A0A947SP35-F1
#
_cell.length_a   1.000
_cell.length_b   1.000
_cell.length_c   1.000
_cell.angle_alpha   90.00
_cell.angle_beta   90.00
_cell.angle_gamma   90.00
#
_symmetry.space_group_name_H-M   'P 1'
#
loop_
_entity.id
_entity.type
_entity.pdbx_description
1 polymer ?
#
loop_
_entity_poly.entity_id
_entity_poly.type
_entity_poly.pdbx_seq_one_letter_code
_entity_poly.pdbx_strand_id
1 'polypeptide(L)'
;MSIKNTNNTNKKSREFMDKQRKVVNEYYDILESDHSIKDIRALIKQDPDFYDPYLYVADNLRKLGQKSQARQLENNAFKRACARIEDKKGNWPDKMPWGWLENRHIVRALIAGADNFWKDNKKDEALNIYRKLFHLNLNDNIGARYAIIALRLGLTHKEYMRQVWPESTVPAEHMMKWFKENAPKFPEELQEWKSYCKKKLGLREKDLS
;
A
#
# COMPACT_ATOMS: atom_id res chain seq x y z
N MET A 1 41.15 18.28 -23.81
CA MET A 1 39.75 17.86 -24.10
C MET A 1 39.20 17.16 -22.88
N SER A 2 38.04 17.61 -22.41
CA SER A 2 37.44 17.28 -21.11
C SER A 2 36.75 15.92 -21.08
N ILE A 3 37.07 15.16 -20.02
CA ILE A 3 36.20 14.46 -19.06
C ILE A 3 34.80 14.03 -19.55
N LYS A 4 34.52 12.72 -19.46
CA LYS A 4 33.27 12.25 -18.85
C LYS A 4 33.56 11.19 -17.79
N ASN A 5 33.52 11.68 -16.55
CA ASN A 5 33.36 10.95 -15.31
C ASN A 5 32.05 10.14 -15.37
N THR A 6 32.13 8.83 -15.45
CA THR A 6 31.02 7.96 -15.02
C THR A 6 31.14 7.75 -13.52
N ASN A 7 30.67 8.74 -12.78
CA ASN A 7 30.38 8.62 -11.35
C ASN A 7 29.26 7.58 -11.17
N ASN A 8 29.63 6.30 -11.16
CA ASN A 8 28.80 5.23 -10.64
C ASN A 8 28.82 5.35 -9.12
N THR A 9 28.09 6.34 -8.60
CA THR A 9 27.92 6.50 -7.16
C THR A 9 27.07 5.34 -6.68
N ASN A 10 27.73 4.40 -6.04
CA ASN A 10 27.18 3.27 -5.30
C ASN A 10 26.39 3.81 -4.08
N LYS A 11 25.33 4.60 -4.32
CA LYS A 11 24.49 5.14 -3.27
C LYS A 11 23.74 3.96 -2.67
N LYS A 12 24.15 3.56 -1.47
CA LYS A 12 23.53 2.48 -0.70
C LYS A 12 22.02 2.78 -0.61
N SER A 13 21.21 1.91 -1.21
CA SER A 13 19.75 2.01 -1.19
C SER A 13 19.26 2.13 0.25
N ARG A 14 18.41 3.13 0.52
CA ARG A 14 17.79 3.36 1.84
C ARG A 14 16.62 2.40 2.01
N GLU A 15 16.90 1.25 2.61
CA GLU A 15 15.85 0.32 3.02
C GLU A 15 15.29 0.69 4.40
N PHE A 16 13.96 0.66 4.52
CA PHE A 16 13.25 0.92 5.77
C PHE A 16 12.67 -0.38 6.34
N MET A 17 12.85 -0.54 7.65
CA MET A 17 12.20 -1.54 8.48
C MET A 17 11.75 -0.84 9.76
N ASP A 18 10.46 -0.94 10.10
CA ASP A 18 9.97 -0.42 11.38
C ASP A 18 10.51 -1.25 12.55
N LYS A 19 10.44 -0.67 13.75
CA LYS A 19 10.77 -1.40 14.98
C LYS A 19 9.69 -2.44 15.31
N GLN A 20 10.09 -3.48 16.02
CA GLN A 20 9.12 -4.33 16.72
C GLN A 20 8.37 -3.52 17.78
N ARG A 21 7.07 -3.79 17.90
CA ARG A 21 6.14 -3.06 18.77
C ARG A 21 5.47 -4.03 19.71
N LYS A 22 5.52 -3.73 21.00
CA LYS A 22 4.96 -4.59 22.06
C LYS A 22 3.45 -4.83 21.88
N VAL A 23 2.74 -3.81 21.39
CA VAL A 23 1.27 -3.86 21.20
C VAL A 23 0.81 -4.80 20.08
N VAL A 24 1.72 -5.31 19.23
CA VAL A 24 1.33 -6.11 18.06
C VAL A 24 0.71 -7.44 18.48
N ASN A 25 1.32 -8.13 19.45
CA ASN A 25 0.78 -9.40 19.94
C ASN A 25 -0.57 -9.17 20.63
N GLU A 26 -0.62 -8.18 21.53
CA GLU A 26 -1.85 -7.79 22.24
C GLU A 26 -2.99 -7.45 21.27
N TYR A 27 -2.70 -6.80 20.15
CA TYR A 27 -3.69 -6.53 19.11
C TYR A 27 -4.27 -7.81 18.50
N TYR A 28 -3.43 -8.76 18.13
CA TYR A 28 -3.92 -10.01 17.55
C TYR A 28 -4.66 -10.87 18.58
N ASP A 29 -4.16 -10.92 19.82
CA ASP A 29 -4.82 -11.63 20.92
C ASP A 29 -6.24 -11.07 21.18
N ILE A 30 -6.41 -9.74 21.15
CA ILE A 30 -7.74 -9.10 21.29
C ILE A 30 -8.64 -9.42 20.08
N LEU A 31 -8.10 -9.44 18.86
CA LEU A 31 -8.90 -9.77 17.67
C LEU A 31 -9.41 -11.21 17.66
N GLU A 32 -8.69 -12.13 18.30
CA GLU A 32 -9.06 -13.54 18.43
C GLU A 32 -10.06 -13.80 19.58
N SER A 33 -10.26 -12.83 20.47
CA SER A 33 -11.23 -12.90 21.57
C SER A 33 -12.53 -12.14 21.27
N ASP A 34 -13.52 -12.30 22.15
CA ASP A 34 -14.62 -11.33 22.22
C ASP A 34 -14.07 -9.97 22.67
N HIS A 35 -14.36 -8.92 21.91
CA HIS A 35 -13.78 -7.61 22.13
C HIS A 35 -14.71 -6.50 21.65
N SER A 36 -14.58 -5.34 22.26
CA SER A 36 -15.26 -4.13 21.85
C SER A 36 -14.34 -3.23 21.02
N ILE A 37 -14.93 -2.30 20.28
CA ILE A 37 -14.19 -1.21 19.62
C ILE A 37 -13.39 -0.38 20.65
N LYS A 38 -13.84 -0.33 21.91
CA LYS A 38 -13.15 0.40 22.99
C LYS A 38 -11.81 -0.24 23.34
N ASP A 39 -11.72 -1.56 23.31
CA ASP A 39 -10.49 -2.29 23.62
C ASP A 39 -9.42 -2.00 22.56
N ILE A 40 -9.81 -2.04 21.28
CA ILE A 40 -8.91 -1.68 20.17
C ILE A 40 -8.51 -0.20 20.21
N ARG A 41 -9.41 0.70 20.64
CA ARG A 41 -9.07 2.13 20.84
C ARG A 41 -8.07 2.35 21.98
N ALA A 42 -7.98 1.46 22.97
CA ALA A 42 -6.98 1.55 24.02
C ALA A 42 -5.57 1.34 23.45
N LEU A 43 -5.41 0.42 22.49
CA LEU A 43 -4.13 0.15 21.81
C LEU A 43 -3.61 1.38 21.06
N ILE A 44 -4.50 2.17 20.45
CA ILE A 44 -4.14 3.45 19.81
C ILE A 44 -3.52 4.43 20.81
N LYS A 45 -3.99 4.44 22.06
CA LYS A 45 -3.42 5.30 23.11
C LYS A 45 -2.06 4.79 23.59
N GLN A 46 -1.90 3.47 23.65
CA GLN A 46 -0.70 2.80 24.13
C GLN A 46 0.45 2.90 23.12
N ASP A 47 0.17 2.73 21.83
CA ASP A 47 1.13 2.97 20.75
C ASP A 47 0.44 3.68 19.56
N PRO A 48 0.46 5.02 19.53
CA PRO A 48 -0.13 5.81 18.44
C PRO A 48 0.53 5.61 17.08
N ASP A 49 1.70 4.96 17.01
CA ASP A 49 2.42 4.70 15.76
C ASP A 49 2.26 3.25 15.29
N PHE A 50 1.36 2.47 15.90
CA PHE A 50 0.88 1.20 15.38
C PHE A 50 -0.49 1.40 14.72
N TYR A 51 -0.56 1.20 13.41
CA TYR A 51 -1.68 1.73 12.62
C TYR A 51 -2.82 0.74 12.34
N ASP A 52 -2.61 -0.57 12.49
CA ASP A 52 -3.68 -1.56 12.27
C ASP A 52 -4.92 -1.32 13.16
N PRO A 53 -4.80 -0.93 14.45
CA PRO A 53 -5.95 -0.54 15.28
C PRO A 53 -6.76 0.63 14.71
N TYR A 54 -6.11 1.60 14.05
CA TYR A 54 -6.82 2.71 13.40
C TYR A 54 -7.71 2.21 12.27
N LEU A 55 -7.18 1.32 11.44
CA LEU A 55 -7.91 0.77 10.29
C LEU A 55 -9.06 -0.13 10.74
N TYR A 56 -8.84 -0.94 11.78
CA TYR A 56 -9.88 -1.79 12.37
C TYR A 56 -11.05 -0.98 12.91
N VAL A 57 -10.76 0.07 13.69
CA VAL A 57 -11.79 0.95 14.24
C VAL A 57 -12.50 1.71 13.13
N ALA A 58 -11.78 2.16 12.10
CA ALA A 58 -12.38 2.83 10.95
C ALA A 58 -13.36 1.93 10.17
N ASP A 59 -13.02 0.66 9.95
CA ASP A 59 -13.92 -0.30 9.30
C ASP A 59 -15.22 -0.50 10.09
N ASN A 60 -15.11 -0.69 11.41
CA ASN A 60 -16.27 -0.83 12.29
C ASN A 60 -17.13 0.44 12.33
N LEU A 61 -16.53 1.62 12.37
CA LEU A 61 -17.26 2.89 12.28
C LEU A 61 -18.04 3.01 10.97
N ARG A 62 -17.50 2.53 9.84
CA ARG A 62 -18.23 2.53 8.56
C ARG A 62 -19.44 1.62 8.59
N LYS A 63 -19.31 0.42 9.17
CA LYS A 63 -20.41 -0.54 9.35
C LYS A 63 -21.54 0.08 10.18
N LEU A 64 -21.21 0.94 11.14
CA LEU A 64 -22.15 1.71 11.96
C LEU A 64 -22.64 3.01 11.28
N GLY A 65 -22.32 3.25 10.00
CA GLY A 65 -22.73 4.47 9.27
C GLY A 65 -21.91 5.72 9.58
N GLN A 66 -20.92 5.65 10.49
CA GLN A 66 -20.10 6.78 10.96
C GLN A 66 -18.92 7.07 10.01
N LYS A 67 -19.23 7.28 8.72
CA LYS A 67 -18.24 7.39 7.62
C LYS A 67 -17.24 8.53 7.80
N SER A 68 -17.68 9.67 8.33
CA SER A 68 -16.80 10.84 8.57
C SER A 68 -15.73 10.54 9.62
N GLN A 69 -16.11 9.91 10.74
CA GLN A 69 -15.17 9.54 11.80
C GLN A 69 -14.19 8.45 11.32
N ALA A 70 -14.68 7.47 10.56
CA ALA A 70 -13.82 6.46 9.94
C ALA A 70 -12.76 7.10 9.04
N ARG A 71 -13.18 8.05 8.18
CA ARG A 71 -12.28 8.79 7.30
C ARG A 71 -11.25 9.62 8.06
N GLN A 72 -11.66 10.29 9.14
CA GLN A 72 -10.75 11.05 9.98
C GLN A 72 -9.66 10.14 10.59
N LEU A 73 -10.03 8.95 11.03
CA LEU A 73 -9.12 8.00 11.66
C LEU A 73 -8.08 7.46 10.67
N GLU A 74 -8.49 7.09 9.47
CA GLU A 74 -7.58 6.66 8.41
C GLU A 74 -6.68 7.78 7.92
N ASN A 75 -7.21 8.99 7.76
CA ASN A 75 -6.40 10.14 7.37
C ASN A 75 -5.36 10.49 8.45
N ASN A 76 -5.66 10.23 9.72
CA ASN A 76 -4.70 10.35 10.81
C ASN A 76 -3.60 9.27 10.66
N ALA A 77 -3.99 8.00 10.55
CA ALA A 77 -3.05 6.90 10.35
C ALA A 77 -2.14 7.11 9.13
N PHE A 78 -2.70 7.54 8.00
CA PHE A 78 -1.97 7.89 6.78
C PHE A 78 -0.91 8.98 7.03
N LYS A 79 -1.31 10.10 7.65
CA LYS A 79 -0.38 11.21 7.95
C LYS A 79 0.77 10.76 8.85
N ARG A 80 0.47 9.98 9.89
CA ARG A 80 1.49 9.43 10.79
C ARG A 80 2.40 8.42 10.07
N ALA A 81 1.84 7.56 9.24
CA ALA A 81 2.59 6.60 8.43
C ALA A 81 3.57 7.30 7.47
N CYS A 82 3.14 8.36 6.77
CA CYS A 82 4.04 9.18 5.95
C CYS A 82 5.18 9.77 6.80
N ALA A 83 4.84 10.45 7.91
CA ALA A 83 5.84 11.06 8.79
C ALA A 83 6.81 10.04 9.39
N ARG A 84 6.39 8.77 9.54
CA ARG A 84 7.22 7.69 10.08
C ARG A 84 8.30 7.24 9.11
N ILE A 85 8.03 7.25 7.80
CA ILE A 85 8.94 6.74 6.76
C ILE A 85 9.73 7.84 6.06
N GLU A 86 9.27 9.09 6.16
CA GLU A 86 9.92 10.24 5.53
C GLU A 86 11.25 10.58 6.22
N ASP A 87 12.26 10.89 5.40
CA ASP A 87 13.49 11.52 5.89
C ASP A 87 13.27 13.00 6.24
N LYS A 88 14.32 13.66 6.76
CA LYS A 88 14.28 15.09 7.12
C LYS A 88 13.91 16.04 5.96
N LYS A 89 13.93 15.56 4.71
CA LYS A 89 13.59 16.31 3.50
C LYS A 89 12.23 15.88 2.92
N GLY A 90 11.48 15.02 3.61
CA GLY A 90 10.18 14.52 3.15
C GLY A 90 10.27 13.41 2.09
N ASN A 91 11.44 12.78 1.90
CA ASN A 91 11.56 11.68 0.95
C ASN A 91 11.23 10.34 1.61
N TRP A 92 10.41 9.54 0.94
CA TRP A 92 10.18 8.13 1.28
C TRP A 92 11.47 7.32 1.12
N PRO A 93 11.60 6.15 1.78
CA PRO A 93 12.75 5.28 1.59
C PRO A 93 12.78 4.74 0.15
N ASP A 94 13.91 4.17 -0.25
CA ASP A 94 14.04 3.57 -1.59
C ASP A 94 13.42 2.17 -1.61
N LYS A 95 13.37 1.49 -0.46
CA LYS A 95 12.75 0.17 -0.29
C LYS A 95 12.06 0.07 1.06
N MET A 96 10.93 -0.62 1.08
CA MET A 96 10.22 -1.01 2.30
C MET A 96 9.54 -2.36 2.04
N PRO A 97 10.28 -3.47 2.19
CA PRO A 97 9.76 -4.79 1.86
C PRO A 97 8.56 -5.17 2.74
N TRP A 98 7.51 -5.69 2.12
CA TRP A 98 6.34 -6.27 2.80
C TRP A 98 6.65 -7.57 3.58
N GLY A 99 7.79 -8.20 3.25
CA GLY A 99 8.26 -9.40 3.95
C GLY A 99 8.52 -9.15 5.44
N TRP A 100 8.93 -7.92 5.80
CA TRP A 100 9.05 -7.49 7.19
C TRP A 100 7.65 -7.25 7.78
N LEU A 101 7.29 -8.01 8.80
CA LEU A 101 5.98 -7.90 9.45
C LEU A 101 5.77 -6.51 10.05
N GLU A 102 6.85 -5.95 10.59
CA GLU A 102 6.94 -4.61 11.20
C GLU A 102 6.54 -3.50 10.21
N ASN A 103 6.69 -3.73 8.90
CA ASN A 103 6.32 -2.75 7.87
C ASN A 103 4.83 -2.78 7.51
N ARG A 104 4.12 -3.90 7.75
CA ARG A 104 2.79 -4.14 7.13
C ARG A 104 1.74 -3.15 7.59
N HIS A 105 1.71 -2.78 8.88
CA HIS A 105 0.74 -1.81 9.41
C HIS A 105 0.92 -0.42 8.78
N ILE A 106 2.16 -0.01 8.52
CA ILE A 106 2.49 1.24 7.82
C ILE A 106 2.00 1.18 6.36
N VAL A 107 2.32 0.10 5.64
CA VAL A 107 1.88 -0.05 4.24
C VAL A 107 0.36 -0.01 4.13
N ARG A 108 -0.36 -0.70 5.02
CA ARG A 108 -1.84 -0.69 5.03
C ARG A 108 -2.41 0.70 5.31
N ALA A 109 -1.79 1.47 6.21
CA ALA A 109 -2.19 2.86 6.48
C ALA A 109 -1.94 3.77 5.27
N LEU A 110 -0.84 3.56 4.54
CA LEU A 110 -0.55 4.27 3.29
C LEU A 110 -1.57 3.96 2.19
N ILE A 111 -1.93 2.68 2.02
CA ILE A 111 -2.99 2.24 1.08
C ILE A 111 -4.34 2.87 1.44
N ALA A 112 -4.74 2.83 2.72
CA ALA A 112 -5.99 3.42 3.17
C ALA A 112 -6.07 4.93 2.86
N GLY A 113 -4.95 5.66 2.99
CA GLY A 113 -4.87 7.05 2.57
C GLY A 113 -5.00 7.25 1.06
N ALA A 114 -4.34 6.41 0.25
CA ALA A 114 -4.47 6.42 -1.21
C ALA A 114 -5.91 6.17 -1.66
N ASP A 115 -6.59 5.20 -1.04
CA ASP A 115 -8.01 4.92 -1.27
C ASP A 115 -8.89 6.11 -0.90
N ASN A 116 -8.54 6.83 0.17
CA ASN A 116 -9.28 8.01 0.57
C ASN A 116 -9.18 9.13 -0.47
N PHE A 117 -7.99 9.40 -1.01
CA PHE A 117 -7.83 10.33 -2.15
C PHE A 117 -8.67 9.88 -3.35
N TRP A 118 -8.62 8.60 -3.71
CA TRP A 118 -9.36 8.10 -4.87
C TRP A 118 -10.89 8.22 -4.68
N LYS A 119 -11.40 7.90 -3.49
CA LYS A 119 -12.81 8.06 -3.12
C LYS A 119 -13.26 9.53 -3.15
N ASP A 120 -12.35 10.47 -2.92
CA ASP A 120 -12.60 11.92 -3.02
C ASP A 120 -12.39 12.46 -4.45
N ASN A 121 -12.28 11.58 -5.44
CA ASN A 121 -12.01 11.90 -6.85
C ASN A 121 -10.68 12.63 -7.09
N LYS A 122 -9.75 12.58 -6.12
CA LYS A 122 -8.38 13.07 -6.19
C LYS A 122 -7.47 12.00 -6.80
N LYS A 123 -7.74 11.67 -8.07
CA LYS A 123 -7.15 10.52 -8.76
C LYS A 123 -5.64 10.66 -8.95
N ASP A 124 -5.14 11.86 -9.21
CA ASP A 124 -3.70 12.10 -9.41
C ASP A 124 -2.92 11.92 -8.12
N GLU A 125 -3.45 12.39 -7.00
CA GLU A 125 -2.86 12.19 -5.67
C GLU A 125 -2.86 10.71 -5.28
N ALA A 126 -3.98 10.00 -5.51
CA ALA A 126 -4.04 8.56 -5.29
C ALA A 126 -3.00 7.81 -6.13
N LEU A 127 -2.92 8.13 -7.42
CA LEU A 127 -1.97 7.53 -8.35
C LEU A 127 -0.53 7.76 -7.93
N ASN A 128 -0.20 8.97 -7.48
CA ASN A 128 1.13 9.29 -6.97
C ASN A 128 1.50 8.44 -5.74
N ILE A 129 0.59 8.28 -4.78
CA ILE A 129 0.84 7.44 -3.60
C ILE A 129 0.98 5.97 -4.00
N TYR A 130 0.11 5.46 -4.87
CA TYR A 130 0.20 4.08 -5.35
C TYR A 130 1.49 3.80 -6.11
N ARG A 131 1.96 4.72 -6.96
CA ARG A 131 3.28 4.62 -7.59
C ARG A 131 4.39 4.58 -6.54
N LYS A 132 4.39 5.47 -5.55
CA LYS A 132 5.41 5.43 -4.47
C LYS A 132 5.40 4.07 -3.75
N LEU A 133 4.22 3.58 -3.37
CA LEU A 133 4.06 2.25 -2.73
C LEU A 133 4.59 1.11 -3.60
N PHE A 134 4.31 1.14 -4.90
CA PHE A 134 4.82 0.16 -5.86
C PHE A 134 6.36 0.15 -5.93
N HIS A 135 6.99 1.32 -5.93
CA HIS A 135 8.46 1.44 -6.00
C HIS A 135 9.15 1.04 -4.69
N LEU A 136 8.48 1.23 -3.54
CA LEU A 136 8.98 0.73 -2.25
C LEU A 136 9.16 -0.79 -2.23
N ASN A 137 8.39 -1.51 -3.05
CA ASN A 137 8.38 -2.97 -3.06
C ASN A 137 8.01 -3.51 -4.45
N LEU A 138 8.99 -3.58 -5.35
CA LEU A 138 8.81 -4.05 -6.73
C LEU A 138 8.41 -5.53 -6.85
N ASN A 139 8.44 -6.33 -5.77
CA ASN A 139 7.79 -7.64 -5.80
C ASN A 139 6.25 -7.51 -5.82
N ASP A 140 5.74 -6.34 -5.44
CA ASP A 140 4.35 -5.91 -5.45
C ASP A 140 3.36 -6.96 -4.91
N ASN A 141 3.74 -7.58 -3.80
CA ASN A 141 2.85 -8.43 -3.01
C ASN A 141 1.79 -7.62 -2.23
N ILE A 142 1.79 -6.29 -2.37
CA ILE A 142 0.78 -5.37 -1.84
C ILE A 142 -0.31 -5.07 -2.87
N GLY A 143 -0.10 -5.41 -4.15
CA GLY A 143 -1.06 -5.25 -5.23
C GLY A 143 -1.24 -3.81 -5.73
N ALA A 144 -0.25 -2.93 -5.52
CA ALA A 144 -0.32 -1.53 -5.95
C ALA A 144 -0.44 -1.41 -7.48
N ARG A 145 0.12 -2.34 -8.27
CA ARG A 145 0.01 -2.32 -9.73
C ARG A 145 -1.43 -2.37 -10.22
N TYR A 146 -2.32 -3.09 -9.54
CA TYR A 146 -3.72 -3.20 -9.94
C TYR A 146 -4.44 -1.84 -9.79
N ALA A 147 -4.19 -1.15 -8.68
CA ALA A 147 -4.72 0.19 -8.43
C ALA A 147 -4.17 1.21 -9.45
N ILE A 148 -2.87 1.15 -9.77
CA ILE A 148 -2.25 2.01 -10.79
C ILE A 148 -2.95 1.84 -12.15
N ILE A 149 -3.11 0.60 -12.63
CA ILE A 149 -3.77 0.34 -13.91
C ILE A 149 -5.23 0.81 -13.89
N ALA A 150 -5.97 0.57 -12.81
CA ALA A 150 -7.35 1.03 -12.68
C ALA A 150 -7.47 2.57 -12.69
N LEU A 151 -6.56 3.28 -12.01
CA LEU A 151 -6.49 4.74 -12.03
C LEU A 151 -6.15 5.27 -13.43
N ARG A 152 -5.21 4.63 -14.14
CA ARG A 152 -4.85 4.98 -15.52
C ARG A 152 -5.99 4.74 -16.52
N LEU A 153 -6.86 3.76 -16.26
CA LEU A 153 -8.11 3.55 -17.01
C LEU A 153 -9.22 4.55 -16.64
N GLY A 154 -9.00 5.40 -15.63
CA GLY A 154 -9.99 6.37 -15.17
C GLY A 154 -11.10 5.79 -14.29
N LEU A 155 -10.96 4.56 -13.79
CA LEU A 155 -11.97 3.94 -12.93
C LEU A 155 -12.18 4.74 -11.64
N THR A 156 -13.41 4.72 -11.14
CA THR A 156 -13.70 5.08 -9.76
C THR A 156 -13.19 3.99 -8.82
N HIS A 157 -12.94 4.35 -7.55
CA HIS A 157 -12.57 3.36 -6.53
C HIS A 157 -13.60 2.23 -6.43
N LYS A 158 -14.90 2.53 -6.58
CA LYS A 158 -15.96 1.51 -6.54
C LYS A 158 -15.85 0.52 -7.70
N GLU A 159 -15.59 1.00 -8.91
CA GLU A 159 -15.39 0.13 -10.07
C GLU A 159 -14.14 -0.72 -9.94
N TYR A 160 -13.04 -0.15 -9.44
CA TYR A 160 -11.83 -0.91 -9.13
C TYR A 160 -12.09 -2.04 -8.14
N MET A 161 -12.78 -1.77 -7.03
CA MET A 161 -13.09 -2.80 -6.03
C MET A 161 -13.89 -3.98 -6.62
N ARG A 162 -14.74 -3.75 -7.62
CA ARG A 162 -15.45 -4.85 -8.32
C ARG A 162 -14.51 -5.72 -9.16
N GLN A 163 -13.35 -5.21 -9.57
CA GLN A 163 -12.35 -5.98 -10.31
C GLN A 163 -11.44 -6.78 -9.39
N VAL A 164 -11.15 -6.29 -8.19
CA VAL A 164 -10.25 -6.99 -7.25
C VAL A 164 -10.98 -7.83 -6.21
N TRP A 165 -12.26 -7.53 -5.97
CA TRP A 165 -13.12 -8.23 -5.00
C TRP A 165 -14.54 -8.46 -5.57
N PRO A 166 -14.67 -9.26 -6.65
CA PRO A 166 -15.97 -9.58 -7.24
C PRO A 166 -16.81 -10.48 -6.30
N GLU A 167 -18.12 -10.25 -6.28
CA GLU A 167 -19.06 -11.02 -5.45
C GLU A 167 -19.34 -12.44 -5.98
N SER A 168 -19.08 -12.71 -7.26
CA SER A 168 -19.59 -13.89 -7.98
C SER A 168 -18.53 -14.80 -8.60
N THR A 169 -17.24 -14.53 -8.39
CA THR A 169 -16.12 -15.30 -8.99
C THR A 169 -14.98 -15.47 -8.01
N VAL A 170 -14.04 -16.39 -8.31
CA VAL A 170 -12.78 -16.51 -7.55
C VAL A 170 -12.01 -15.18 -7.72
N PRO A 171 -11.87 -14.36 -6.66
CA PRO A 171 -11.38 -12.98 -6.81
C PRO A 171 -10.01 -12.89 -7.49
N ALA A 172 -9.12 -13.85 -7.19
CA ALA A 172 -7.77 -13.87 -7.73
C ALA A 172 -7.72 -14.09 -9.25
N GLU A 173 -8.53 -15.00 -9.78
CA GLU A 173 -8.55 -15.32 -11.22
C GLU A 173 -9.15 -14.17 -12.02
N HIS A 174 -10.27 -13.61 -11.54
CA HIS A 174 -10.93 -12.47 -12.16
C HIS A 174 -10.02 -11.24 -12.19
N MET A 175 -9.42 -10.90 -11.04
CA MET A 175 -8.46 -9.80 -10.94
C MET A 175 -7.29 -9.98 -11.91
N MET A 176 -6.73 -11.19 -11.97
CA MET A 176 -5.59 -11.47 -12.85
C MET A 176 -5.98 -11.34 -14.32
N LYS A 177 -7.12 -11.91 -14.73
CA LYS A 177 -7.62 -11.79 -16.10
C LYS A 177 -7.80 -10.32 -16.48
N TRP A 178 -8.51 -9.55 -15.64
CA TRP A 178 -8.72 -8.12 -15.85
C TRP A 178 -7.39 -7.36 -15.97
N PHE A 179 -6.42 -7.68 -15.13
CA PHE A 179 -5.10 -7.04 -15.18
C PHE A 179 -4.38 -7.34 -16.48
N LYS A 180 -4.32 -8.60 -16.92
CA LYS A 180 -3.67 -9.00 -18.18
C LYS A 180 -4.27 -8.33 -19.40
N GLU A 181 -5.59 -8.14 -19.42
CA GLU A 181 -6.29 -7.46 -20.52
C GLU A 181 -5.99 -5.95 -20.59
N ASN A 182 -5.64 -5.31 -19.46
CA ASN A 182 -5.54 -3.85 -19.37
C ASN A 182 -4.12 -3.32 -19.15
N ALA A 183 -3.26 -4.06 -18.44
CA ALA A 183 -1.87 -3.71 -18.19
C ALA A 183 -1.06 -3.39 -19.46
N PRO A 184 -1.23 -4.10 -20.60
CA PRO A 184 -0.49 -3.79 -21.83
C PRO A 184 -0.75 -2.39 -22.40
N LYS A 185 -1.83 -1.71 -21.98
CA LYS A 185 -2.14 -0.32 -22.39
C LYS A 185 -1.22 0.71 -21.72
N PHE A 186 -0.54 0.34 -20.63
CA PHE A 186 0.30 1.23 -19.83
C PHE A 186 1.67 0.57 -19.52
N PRO A 187 2.45 0.19 -20.55
CA PRO A 187 3.72 -0.52 -20.36
C PRO A 187 4.74 0.26 -19.53
N GLU A 188 4.68 1.60 -19.56
CA GLU A 188 5.56 2.50 -18.81
C GLU A 188 5.39 2.37 -17.29
N GLU A 189 4.20 2.00 -16.80
CA GLU A 189 3.95 1.80 -15.37
C GLU A 189 4.61 0.51 -14.84
N LEU A 190 4.85 -0.46 -15.72
CA LEU A 190 5.22 -1.83 -15.35
C LEU A 190 6.63 -2.22 -15.79
N GLN A 191 7.34 -1.36 -16.53
CA GLN A 191 8.66 -1.66 -17.06
C GLN A 191 9.66 -2.06 -15.97
N GLU A 192 9.69 -1.31 -14.86
CA GLU A 192 10.58 -1.60 -13.73
C GLU A 192 10.22 -2.92 -13.06
N TRP A 193 8.94 -3.19 -12.82
CA TRP A 193 8.46 -4.45 -12.26
C TRP A 193 8.81 -5.64 -13.15
N LYS A 194 8.58 -5.56 -14.46
CA LYS A 194 8.97 -6.62 -15.39
C LYS A 194 10.48 -6.87 -15.35
N SER A 195 11.29 -5.82 -15.29
CA SER A 195 12.74 -5.93 -15.16
C SER A 195 13.14 -6.61 -13.85
N TYR A 196 12.51 -6.21 -12.74
CA TYR A 196 12.72 -6.80 -11.43
C TYR A 196 12.37 -8.29 -11.42
N CYS A 197 11.18 -8.65 -11.89
CA CYS A 197 10.70 -10.04 -11.94
C CYS A 197 11.65 -10.94 -12.76
N LYS A 198 12.10 -10.49 -13.93
CA LYS A 198 13.06 -11.26 -14.74
C LYS A 198 14.40 -11.43 -14.03
N LYS A 199 14.96 -10.34 -13.50
CA LYS A 199 16.33 -10.33 -12.95
C LYS A 199 16.44 -10.93 -11.55
N LYS A 200 15.39 -10.82 -10.73
CA LYS A 200 15.41 -11.19 -9.31
C LYS A 200 14.58 -12.42 -8.98
N LEU A 201 13.53 -12.68 -9.75
CA LEU A 201 12.63 -13.82 -9.52
C LEU A 201 12.73 -14.90 -10.61
N GLY A 202 13.49 -14.66 -11.69
CA GLY A 202 13.66 -15.62 -12.78
C GLY A 202 12.39 -15.85 -13.62
N LEU A 203 11.42 -14.94 -13.56
CA LEU A 203 10.17 -15.06 -14.31
C LEU A 203 10.38 -14.79 -15.81
N ARG A 204 9.65 -15.49 -16.67
CA ARG A 204 9.69 -15.30 -18.14
C ARG A 204 8.63 -14.29 -18.57
N GLU A 205 8.74 -13.75 -19.79
CA GLU A 205 7.76 -12.76 -20.28
C GLU A 205 6.32 -13.27 -20.22
N LYS A 206 6.07 -14.54 -20.54
CA LYS A 206 4.72 -15.15 -20.48
C LYS A 206 4.13 -15.22 -19.07
N ASP A 207 4.99 -15.16 -18.04
CA ASP A 207 4.58 -15.16 -16.64
C ASP A 207 4.24 -13.72 -16.17
N LEU A 208 4.56 -12.70 -16.99
CA LEU A 208 4.40 -11.27 -16.74
C LEU A 208 3.40 -10.59 -17.70
N SER A 209 2.75 -11.40 -18.55
CA SER A 209 1.76 -11.02 -19.56
C SER A 209 0.36 -11.47 -19.19
#